data_AF-A0A972WYR5-F1
#
_entry.id   AF-A0A972WYR5-F1
#
_cell.length_a   1.000
_cell.length_b   1.000
_cell.length_c   1.000
_cell.angle_alpha   90.00
_cell.angle_beta   90.00
_cell.angle_gamma   90.00
#
_symmetry.space_group_name_H-M   'P 1'
#
loop_
_entity.id
_entity.type
_entity.pdbx_description
1 polymer ?
#
loop_
_entity_poly.entity_id
_entity_poly.type
_entity_poly.pdbx_seq_one_letter_code
_entity_poly.pdbx_strand_id
1 'polypeptide(L)'
;MNRTERQNDKKLRLLPLGGLGEIGMNCFVLEYGNDMVLIDCGVQFPDSHWPGMDLLIPDLGYVKDRLDSLRGVVVTHGHED
;
A
#
# COMPACT_ATOMS: atom_id res chain seq x y z
N MET A 1 -15.54 11.11 -15.52
CA MET A 1 -15.76 10.04 -16.51
C MET A 1 -15.69 8.70 -15.80
N ASN A 2 -16.83 8.00 -15.76
CA ASN A 2 -17.10 6.61 -15.39
C ASN A 2 -16.44 6.02 -14.12
N ARG A 3 -16.93 6.41 -12.93
CA ARG A 3 -16.96 5.50 -11.77
C ARG A 3 -18.11 4.53 -12.00
N THR A 4 -17.86 3.47 -12.78
CA THR A 4 -18.76 2.33 -12.86
C THR A 4 -19.07 1.91 -11.42
N GLU A 5 -20.34 1.89 -11.06
CA GLU A 5 -20.86 1.38 -9.80
C GLU A 5 -20.16 0.06 -9.50
N ARG A 6 -19.19 0.06 -8.57
CA ARG A 6 -18.63 -1.18 -8.08
C ARG A 6 -19.77 -1.88 -7.36
N GLN A 7 -20.28 -2.93 -8.01
CA GLN A 7 -21.32 -3.79 -7.49
C GLN A 7 -21.13 -4.01 -5.99
N ASN A 8 -22.22 -3.80 -5.26
CA ASN A 8 -22.35 -3.77 -3.81
C ASN A 8 -22.13 -5.15 -3.15
N ASP A 9 -21.24 -5.97 -3.70
CA ASP A 9 -20.82 -7.24 -3.14
C ASP A 9 -19.65 -6.94 -2.19
N LYS A 10 -19.99 -6.83 -0.90
CA LYS A 10 -19.04 -6.45 0.16
C LYS A 10 -18.01 -7.56 0.41
N LYS A 11 -17.04 -7.66 -0.50
CA LYS A 11 -15.89 -8.57 -0.39
C LYS A 11 -14.70 -7.81 0.17
N LEU A 12 -13.98 -8.48 1.06
CA LEU A 12 -12.68 -8.01 1.53
C LEU A 12 -11.66 -8.24 0.40
N ARG A 13 -10.91 -7.20 0.05
CA ARG A 13 -9.79 -7.28 -0.89
C ARG A 13 -8.50 -6.95 -0.17
N LEU A 14 -7.46 -7.76 -0.40
CA LEU A 14 -6.09 -7.50 0.05
C LEU A 14 -5.24 -7.23 -1.19
N LEU A 15 -4.57 -6.08 -1.21
CA LEU A 15 -3.66 -5.70 -2.29
C LEU A 15 -2.28 -5.40 -1.68
N PRO A 16 -1.26 -6.24 -1.93
CA PRO A 16 0.12 -5.91 -1.57
C PRO A 16 0.64 -4.82 -2.51
N LEU A 17 1.11 -3.70 -1.95
CA LEU A 17 1.82 -2.64 -2.66
C LEU A 17 3.34 -2.74 -2.51
N GLY A 18 3.81 -3.50 -1.52
CA GLY A 18 5.22 -3.84 -1.31
C GLY A 18 5.38 -4.93 -0.25
N GLY A 19 6.56 -5.55 -0.17
CA GLY A 19 6.88 -6.61 0.79
C GLY A 19 6.44 -8.02 0.38
N LEU A 20 5.89 -8.20 -0.83
CA LEU A 20 5.58 -9.52 -1.38
C LEU A 20 6.62 -9.95 -2.43
N GLY A 21 7.41 -10.97 -2.10
CA GLY A 21 8.48 -11.46 -2.98
C GLY A 21 9.83 -10.75 -2.80
N GLU A 22 9.92 -9.86 -1.81
CA GLU A 22 11.10 -9.08 -1.44
C GLU A 22 11.16 -8.91 0.09
N ILE A 23 12.26 -8.36 0.61
CA ILE A 23 12.43 -8.05 2.04
C ILE A 23 12.35 -6.53 2.21
N GLY A 24 11.43 -6.09 3.07
CA GLY A 24 11.13 -4.68 3.35
C GLY A 24 10.09 -4.08 2.42
N MET A 25 9.89 -2.76 2.52
CA MET A 25 8.85 -2.04 1.78
C MET A 25 7.43 -2.55 2.09
N ASN A 26 7.19 -3.05 3.31
CA ASN A 26 5.91 -3.62 3.71
C ASN A 26 4.79 -2.59 3.58
N CYS A 27 3.81 -2.88 2.71
CA CYS A 27 2.71 -1.97 2.46
C CYS A 27 1.54 -2.73 1.86
N PHE A 28 0.42 -2.80 2.56
CA PHE A 28 -0.77 -3.53 2.12
C PHE A 28 -2.01 -2.66 2.19
N VAL A 29 -2.89 -2.77 1.20
CA VAL A 29 -4.22 -2.17 1.25
C VAL A 29 -5.24 -3.26 1.58
N LEU A 30 -6.02 -3.03 2.64
CA LEU A 30 -7.28 -3.73 2.88
C LEU A 30 -8.43 -2.86 2.40
N GLU A 31 -9.26 -3.37 1.50
CA GLU A 31 -10.47 -2.70 1.03
C GLU A 31 -11.72 -3.47 1.38
N TYR A 32 -12.76 -2.74 1.77
CA TYR A 32 -14.09 -3.29 1.98
C TYR A 32 -15.15 -2.26 1.59
N GLY A 33 -15.96 -2.60 0.58
CA GLY A 33 -16.92 -1.64 0.01
C GLY A 33 -16.21 -0.43 -0.61
N ASN A 34 -16.51 0.77 -0.08
CA ASN A 34 -15.92 2.03 -0.54
C ASN A 34 -14.73 2.49 0.31
N ASP A 35 -14.39 1.74 1.34
CA ASP A 35 -13.39 2.11 2.34
C ASP A 35 -12.12 1.28 2.18
N MET A 36 -11.00 1.87 2.56
CA MET A 36 -9.74 1.19 2.64
C MET A 36 -8.92 1.61 3.85
N VAL A 37 -8.06 0.70 4.30
CA VAL A 37 -7.04 0.93 5.33
C VAL A 37 -5.70 0.49 4.75
N LEU A 38 -4.66 1.27 5.00
CA LEU A 38 -3.28 0.89 4.69
C LEU A 38 -2.69 0.18 5.91
N ILE A 39 -2.00 -0.93 5.71
CA ILE A 39 -1.21 -1.61 6.74
C ILE A 39 0.26 -1.40 6.39
N ASP A 40 0.96 -0.76 7.31
CA ASP A 40 2.35 -0.33 7.19
C ASP A 40 2.59 0.56 5.95
N CYS A 41 3.79 1.13 5.89
CA CYS A 41 4.29 1.91 4.76
C CYS A 41 5.81 1.97 4.87
N GLY A 42 6.41 0.80 4.92
CA GLY A 42 7.83 0.63 5.18
C GLY A 42 8.71 1.04 4.01
N VAL A 43 10.02 1.12 4.26
CA VAL A 43 11.03 1.43 3.26
C VAL A 43 11.96 0.24 3.05
N GLN A 44 12.65 0.20 1.92
CA GLN A 44 13.73 -0.75 1.70
C GLN A 44 15.03 -0.01 1.43
N PHE A 45 16.11 -0.49 2.03
CA PHE A 45 17.44 0.02 1.74
C PHE A 45 17.97 -0.56 0.42
N PRO A 46 18.45 0.29 -0.49
CA PRO A 46 19.04 -0.14 -1.75
C PRO A 46 20.33 -0.93 -1.54
N ASP A 47 20.57 -1.92 -2.40
CA ASP A 47 21.83 -2.65 -2.47
C ASP A 47 22.71 -2.13 -3.64
N SER A 48 23.78 -2.86 -3.97
CA SER A 48 24.68 -2.48 -5.07
C SER A 48 24.01 -2.41 -6.46
N HIS A 49 22.79 -2.93 -6.63
CA HIS A 49 22.04 -2.83 -7.90
C HIS A 49 21.43 -1.44 -8.10
N TRP A 50 21.32 -0.62 -7.04
CA TRP A 50 20.66 0.69 -7.04
C TRP A 50 21.61 1.83 -6.67
N PRO A 51 22.66 2.08 -7.48
CA PRO A 51 23.67 3.09 -7.16
C PRO A 51 23.08 4.51 -7.13
N GLY A 52 23.34 5.22 -6.01
CA GLY A 52 22.92 6.61 -5.83
C GLY A 52 21.49 6.79 -5.30
N MET A 53 20.79 5.71 -4.97
CA MET A 53 19.52 5.76 -4.24
C MET A 53 19.78 5.66 -2.73
N ASP A 54 19.00 6.41 -1.93
CA ASP A 54 19.05 6.33 -0.47
C ASP A 54 18.00 5.33 0.08
N LEU A 55 16.80 5.33 -0.50
CA LEU A 55 15.65 4.54 -0.06
C LEU A 55 14.77 4.12 -1.25
N LEU A 56 14.13 2.97 -1.10
CA LEU A 56 13.03 2.47 -1.93
C LEU A 56 11.73 2.56 -1.13
N ILE A 57 10.65 3.01 -1.76
CA ILE A 57 9.32 3.20 -1.13
C ILE A 57 8.23 2.54 -1.99
N PRO A 58 7.12 2.08 -1.38
CA PRO A 58 6.04 1.45 -2.12
C PRO A 58 5.36 2.44 -3.06
N ASP A 59 4.86 1.95 -4.20
CA ASP A 59 4.05 2.77 -5.10
C ASP A 59 2.65 3.00 -4.51
N LEU A 60 2.44 4.21 -3.99
CA LEU A 60 1.16 4.64 -3.42
C LEU A 60 0.18 5.21 -4.45
N GLY A 61 0.43 5.10 -5.77
CA GLY A 61 -0.44 5.62 -6.82
C GLY A 61 -1.90 5.18 -6.65
N TYR A 62 -2.12 3.89 -6.37
CA TYR A 62 -3.47 3.35 -6.13
C TYR A 62 -4.21 4.00 -4.96
N VAL A 63 -3.48 4.34 -3.89
CA VAL A 63 -4.03 4.99 -2.70
C VAL A 63 -4.27 6.47 -2.97
N LYS A 64 -3.32 7.15 -3.64
CA LYS A 64 -3.41 8.57 -4.00
C LYS A 64 -4.62 8.87 -4.89
N ASP A 65 -4.90 8.01 -5.86
CA ASP A 65 -6.06 8.17 -6.75
C ASP A 65 -7.42 7.98 -6.03
N ARG A 66 -7.40 7.45 -4.80
CA ARG A 66 -8.58 7.10 -4.00
C ARG A 66 -8.47 7.57 -2.57
N LEU A 67 -7.79 8.70 -2.34
CA LEU A 67 -7.49 9.19 -1.01
C LEU A 67 -8.74 9.38 -0.13
N ASP A 68 -9.88 9.76 -0.73
CA ASP A 68 -11.18 9.89 -0.04
C ASP A 68 -11.70 8.58 0.58
N SER A 69 -11.24 7.43 0.07
CA SER A 69 -11.59 6.11 0.59
C SER A 69 -10.70 5.69 1.76
N LEU A 70 -9.57 6.35 2.00
CA LEU A 70 -8.59 5.95 3.02
C LEU A 70 -9.06 6.37 4.42
N ARG A 71 -9.23 5.40 5.31
CA ARG A 71 -9.71 5.61 6.68
C ARG A 71 -8.60 5.74 7.71
N GLY A 72 -7.39 5.31 7.35
CA GLY A 72 -6.21 5.44 8.21
C GLY A 72 -5.10 4.48 7.78
N VAL A 73 -4.01 4.56 8.53
CA VAL A 73 -2.86 3.67 8.43
C VAL A 73 -2.72 2.92 9.74
N VAL A 74 -2.61 1.59 9.66
CA VAL A 74 -2.30 0.72 10.79
C VAL A 74 -0.81 0.43 10.72
N VAL A 75 -0.07 0.84 11.76
CA VAL A 75 1.34 0.53 11.92
C VAL A 75 1.46 -0.67 12.85
N THR A 76 2.00 -1.77 12.34
CA THR A 76 2.09 -3.03 13.09
C THR A 76 3.14 -2.95 14.21
N HIS A 77 4.29 -2.32 13.91
CA HIS A 77 5.39 -2.08 14.84
C HIS A 77 6.33 -1.00 14.26
N GLY A 78 7.33 -0.59 15.03
CA GLY A 78 8.21 0.55 14.71
C GLY A 78 9.52 0.21 14.01
N HIS A 79 9.58 -0.87 13.23
CA HIS A 79 10.73 -1.07 12.35
C HIS A 79 10.61 -0.18 11.10
N GLU A 80 11.74 0.01 10.43
CA GLU A 80 11.83 0.88 9.25
C GLU A 80 11.22 0.23 8.00
N ASP A 81 11.11 -1.10 7.98
CA ASP A 81 10.82 -1.92 6.80
C ASP A 81 9.36 -2.09 6.43
#